data_AF-A0A4Z2HUD9-F1
#
_entry.id   AF-A0A4Z2HUD9-F1
#
_cell.length_a   1.000
_cell.length_b   1.000
_cell.length_c   1.000
_cell.angle_alpha   90.00
_cell.angle_beta   90.00
_cell.angle_gamma   90.00
#
_symmetry.space_group_name_H-M   'P 1'
#
loop_
_entity.id
_entity.type
_entity.pdbx_description
1 polymer ?
#
loop_
_entity_poly.entity_id
_entity_poly.type
_entity_poly.pdbx_seq_one_letter_code
_entity_poly.pdbx_strand_id
1 'polypeptide(L)'
;MVFEEKMITNGEPEEEEEEEEEEEDMVDPLETTRQKCAETEHCVHSRERLEHCEARVGSRSSTLEDCTEELFDFLHARDHCVSIDSRRLCRGACHPFSNRMSNTIICQDEFSR
;
A
#
# COMPACT_ATOMS: atom_id res chain seq x y z
N MET A 1 -42.53 11.93 29.58
CA MET A 1 -41.83 12.25 30.84
C MET A 1 -40.35 12.40 30.49
N VAL A 2 -39.78 13.60 30.72
CA VAL A 2 -38.35 13.90 31.01
C VAL A 2 -37.36 13.57 29.88
N PHE A 3 -37.07 14.42 28.89
CA PHE A 3 -36.20 15.61 28.91
C PHE A 3 -35.16 15.66 30.05
N GLU A 4 -33.89 15.50 29.63
CA GLU A 4 -32.65 16.02 30.22
C GLU A 4 -32.44 15.90 31.74
N GLU A 5 -31.48 15.06 32.13
CA GLU A 5 -30.48 15.50 33.12
C GLU A 5 -29.23 14.62 33.09
N LYS A 6 -28.07 15.30 33.14
CA LYS A 6 -26.70 14.80 33.36
C LYS A 6 -25.90 14.31 32.16
N MET A 7 -25.43 15.28 31.37
CA MET A 7 -23.98 15.36 31.08
C MET A 7 -23.46 16.61 31.79
N ILE A 8 -22.72 16.42 32.87
CA ILE A 8 -22.15 17.49 33.69
C ILE A 8 -20.90 17.99 32.97
N THR A 9 -20.84 19.30 32.77
CA THR A 9 -19.69 20.05 32.27
C THR A 9 -18.59 20.08 33.33
N ASN A 10 -17.32 19.93 32.91
CA ASN A 10 -16.16 20.74 33.32
C ASN A 10 -14.84 20.00 33.06
N GLY A 11 -14.06 20.51 32.11
CA GLY A 11 -12.65 20.23 31.89
C GLY A 11 -12.15 21.14 30.77
N GLU A 12 -11.17 21.97 31.08
CA GLU A 12 -10.48 22.97 30.24
C GLU A 12 -10.17 22.53 28.79
N PRO A 13 -10.17 23.43 27.78
CA PRO A 13 -9.72 23.14 26.43
C PRO A 13 -8.27 23.63 26.23
N GLU A 14 -7.25 22.98 26.80
CA GLU A 14 -5.84 23.39 26.60
C GLU A 14 -4.82 22.23 26.56
N GLU A 15 -5.22 21.01 26.20
CA GLU A 15 -4.26 19.88 26.07
C GLU A 15 -4.36 19.11 24.74
N GLU A 16 -5.18 19.56 23.77
CA GLU A 16 -5.32 18.88 22.46
C GLU A 16 -4.40 19.45 21.37
N GLU A 17 -3.75 20.61 21.57
CA GLU A 17 -2.91 21.25 20.53
C GLU A 17 -1.44 20.79 20.54
N GLU A 18 -0.94 20.14 21.60
CA GLU A 18 0.48 19.72 21.69
C GLU A 18 0.74 18.29 21.18
N GLU A 19 -0.28 17.44 21.02
CA GLU A 19 -0.12 16.06 20.54
C GLU A 19 -0.09 15.94 18.99
N GLU A 20 -0.52 16.97 18.24
CA GLU A 20 -0.58 16.91 16.78
C GLU A 20 0.79 17.09 16.09
N GLU A 21 1.80 17.67 16.76
CA GLU A 21 3.11 17.96 16.13
C GLU A 21 4.07 16.74 16.07
N GLU A 22 3.83 15.65 16.81
CA GLU A 22 4.75 14.49 16.86
C GLU A 22 4.47 13.39 15.79
N GLU A 23 3.31 13.39 15.13
CA GLU A 23 2.92 12.36 14.14
C GLU A 23 3.45 12.64 12.72
N GLU A 24 3.95 13.85 12.41
CA GLU A 24 4.32 14.25 11.04
C GLU A 24 5.58 13.53 10.48
N ASP A 25 6.41 12.93 11.33
CA ASP A 25 7.69 12.30 10.92
C ASP A 25 7.64 10.75 10.85
N MET A 26 6.50 10.12 11.11
CA MET A 26 6.38 8.66 11.04
C MET A 26 6.19 8.18 9.59
N VAL A 27 7.30 8.00 8.86
CA VAL A 27 7.27 7.49 7.47
C VAL A 27 7.14 5.96 7.44
N ASP A 28 6.10 5.45 6.77
CA ASP A 28 5.94 4.00 6.52
C ASP A 28 7.12 3.45 5.68
N PRO A 29 7.94 2.53 6.22
CA PRO A 29 9.02 1.91 5.47
C PRO A 29 8.55 1.17 4.21
N LEU A 30 7.30 0.71 4.17
CA LEU A 30 6.70 0.11 2.98
C LEU A 30 6.54 1.13 1.85
N GLU A 31 6.19 2.38 2.17
CA GLU A 31 6.02 3.43 1.17
C GLU A 31 7.35 3.80 0.52
N THR A 32 8.43 3.88 1.32
CA THR A 32 9.78 4.07 0.78
C THR A 32 10.20 2.94 -0.16
N THR A 33 9.76 1.72 0.11
CA THR A 33 10.07 0.54 -0.71
C THR A 33 9.24 0.54 -1.99
N ARG A 34 7.96 0.91 -1.91
CA ARG A 34 7.09 1.06 -3.09
C ARG A 34 7.62 2.12 -4.05
N GLN A 35 8.11 3.25 -3.53
CA GLN A 35 8.69 4.32 -4.35
C GLN A 35 9.95 3.85 -5.09
N LYS A 36 10.88 3.16 -4.39
CA LYS A 36 12.06 2.55 -5.01
C LYS A 36 11.68 1.52 -6.08
N CYS A 37 10.69 0.68 -5.80
CA CYS A 37 10.22 -0.32 -6.75
C CYS A 37 9.55 0.30 -7.97
N ALA A 38 8.87 1.43 -7.83
CA ALA A 38 8.25 2.17 -8.94
C ALA A 38 9.27 2.75 -9.93
N GLU A 39 10.53 2.95 -9.52
CA GLU A 39 11.63 3.43 -10.38
C GLU A 39 12.32 2.31 -11.19
N THR A 40 12.00 1.04 -10.92
CA THR A 40 12.57 -0.08 -11.68
C THR A 40 12.04 -0.09 -13.11
N GLU A 41 12.89 -0.49 -14.07
CA GLU A 41 12.58 -0.45 -15.51
C GLU A 41 11.22 -1.09 -15.86
N HIS A 42 10.93 -2.27 -15.30
CA HIS A 42 9.69 -2.98 -15.55
C HIS A 42 8.47 -2.27 -14.93
N CYS A 43 8.61 -1.63 -13.76
CA CYS A 43 7.52 -0.88 -13.15
C CYS A 43 7.29 0.46 -13.88
N VAL A 44 8.35 1.11 -14.34
CA VAL A 44 8.26 2.34 -15.14
C VAL A 44 7.52 2.08 -16.44
N HIS A 45 7.85 0.99 -17.15
CA HIS A 45 7.17 0.67 -18.41
C HIS A 45 5.68 0.35 -18.20
N SER A 46 5.34 -0.45 -17.19
CA SER A 46 3.93 -0.73 -16.87
C SER A 46 3.18 0.54 -16.43
N ARG A 47 3.85 1.45 -15.69
CA ARG A 47 3.28 2.75 -15.31
C ARG A 47 3.00 3.63 -16.52
N GLU A 48 3.93 3.72 -17.47
CA GLU A 48 3.73 4.49 -18.71
C GLU A 48 2.53 3.98 -19.50
N ARG A 49 2.33 2.66 -19.55
CA ARG A 49 1.14 2.06 -20.20
C ARG A 49 -0.16 2.42 -19.48
N LEU A 50 -0.14 2.39 -18.14
CA LEU A 50 -1.28 2.82 -17.32
C LEU A 50 -1.61 4.30 -17.56
N GLU A 51 -0.61 5.19 -17.49
CA GLU A 51 -0.78 6.63 -17.74
C GLU A 51 -1.31 6.90 -19.15
N HIS A 52 -0.86 6.14 -20.15
CA HIS A 52 -1.37 6.24 -21.52
C HIS A 52 -2.84 5.81 -21.62
N CYS A 53 -3.23 4.74 -20.92
CA CYS A 53 -4.64 4.34 -20.83
C CYS A 53 -5.47 5.42 -20.12
N GLU A 54 -5.00 5.93 -18.99
CA GLU A 54 -5.69 6.97 -18.22
C GLU A 54 -5.87 8.25 -19.03
N ALA A 55 -4.86 8.67 -19.79
CA ALA A 55 -4.97 9.81 -20.70
C ALA A 55 -6.03 9.57 -21.80
N ARG A 56 -6.10 8.35 -22.34
CA ARG A 56 -7.10 7.96 -23.34
C ARG A 56 -8.51 7.96 -22.74
N VAL A 57 -8.71 7.30 -21.61
CA VAL A 57 -10.01 7.21 -20.92
C VAL A 57 -10.46 8.57 -20.41
N GLY A 58 -9.56 9.35 -19.80
CA GLY A 58 -9.83 10.69 -19.29
C GLY A 58 -10.19 11.72 -20.38
N SER A 59 -9.71 11.52 -21.61
CA SER A 59 -10.08 12.38 -22.75
C SER A 59 -11.50 12.12 -23.29
N ARG A 60 -12.14 11.01 -22.89
CA ARG A 60 -13.45 10.58 -23.41
C ARG A 60 -14.55 10.97 -22.43
N SER A 61 -15.58 11.65 -22.91
CA SER A 61 -16.73 12.07 -22.09
C SER A 61 -17.67 10.93 -21.71
N SER A 62 -17.61 9.80 -22.44
CA SER A 62 -18.39 8.60 -22.18
C SER A 62 -17.69 7.41 -22.86
N THR A 63 -17.19 6.47 -22.07
CA THR A 63 -16.53 5.25 -22.54
C THR A 63 -16.84 4.10 -21.57
N LEU A 64 -16.83 2.88 -22.08
CA LEU A 64 -16.93 1.63 -21.29
C LEU A 64 -15.55 1.01 -21.04
N GLU A 65 -14.51 1.66 -21.52
CA GLU A 65 -13.12 1.26 -21.36
C GLU A 65 -12.62 1.62 -19.95
N ASP A 66 -11.98 0.66 -19.29
CA ASP A 66 -11.33 0.81 -17.99
C ASP A 66 -9.84 0.43 -18.09
N CYS A 67 -9.00 1.05 -17.24
CA CYS A 67 -7.54 0.80 -17.21
C CYS A 67 -7.16 -0.25 -16.15
N THR A 68 -8.07 -1.17 -15.84
CA THR A 68 -7.86 -2.17 -14.77
C THR A 68 -6.81 -3.20 -15.15
N GLU A 69 -6.72 -3.55 -16.44
CA GLU A 69 -5.66 -4.43 -16.97
C GLU A 69 -4.27 -3.83 -16.76
N GLU A 70 -4.04 -2.59 -17.21
CA GLU A 70 -2.76 -1.90 -17.04
C GLU A 70 -2.43 -1.65 -15.56
N LEU A 71 -3.45 -1.43 -14.72
CA LEU A 71 -3.27 -1.29 -13.29
C LEU A 71 -2.79 -2.60 -12.66
N PHE A 72 -3.38 -3.74 -13.03
CA PHE A 72 -2.94 -5.05 -12.53
C PHE A 72 -1.54 -5.41 -13.03
N ASP A 73 -1.18 -5.06 -14.26
CA ASP A 73 0.19 -5.23 -14.77
C ASP A 73 1.22 -4.43 -13.95
N PHE A 74 0.89 -3.17 -13.61
CA PHE A 74 1.73 -2.33 -12.76
C PHE A 74 1.83 -2.88 -11.33
N LEU A 75 0.71 -3.30 -10.74
CA LEU A 75 0.68 -3.89 -9.40
C LEU A 75 1.50 -5.18 -9.34
N HIS A 76 1.35 -6.06 -10.33
CA HIS A 76 2.11 -7.31 -10.40
C HIS A 76 3.63 -7.06 -10.42
N ALA A 77 4.08 -6.12 -11.25
CA ALA A 77 5.49 -5.73 -11.32
C ALA A 77 6.00 -5.15 -10.01
N ARG A 78 5.23 -4.24 -9.40
CA ARG A 78 5.59 -3.58 -8.14
C ARG A 78 5.62 -4.57 -6.97
N ASP A 79 4.63 -5.43 -6.85
CA ASP A 79 4.50 -6.38 -5.75
C ASP A 79 5.57 -7.49 -5.84
N HIS A 80 5.96 -7.89 -7.05
CA HIS A 80 7.13 -8.75 -7.24
C HIS A 80 8.39 -8.10 -6.62
N CYS A 81 8.65 -6.82 -6.91
CA CYS A 81 9.78 -6.08 -6.33
C CYS A 81 9.66 -5.91 -4.81
N VAL A 82 8.50 -5.44 -4.33
CA VAL A 82 8.25 -5.22 -2.89
C VAL A 82 8.37 -6.53 -2.12
N SER A 83 7.94 -7.67 -2.67
CA SER A 83 8.09 -8.97 -2.00
C SER A 83 9.57 -9.37 -1.81
N ILE A 84 10.46 -8.97 -2.72
CA ILE A 84 11.88 -9.26 -2.65
C ILE A 84 12.56 -8.34 -1.62
N ASP A 85 12.22 -7.06 -1.61
CA ASP A 85 12.83 -6.06 -0.74
C ASP A 85 12.27 -6.02 0.68
N SER A 86 10.96 -6.23 0.86
CA SER A 86 10.35 -6.41 2.19
C SER A 86 10.92 -7.63 2.91
N ARG A 87 11.27 -8.71 2.19
CA ARG A 87 12.02 -9.85 2.77
C ARG A 87 13.41 -9.47 3.27
N ARG A 88 14.01 -8.37 2.81
CA ARG A 88 15.29 -7.85 3.34
C ARG A 88 15.03 -6.94 4.55
N LEU A 89 13.96 -6.16 4.53
CA LEU A 89 13.55 -5.29 5.63
C LEU A 89 13.08 -6.12 6.85
N CYS A 90 12.26 -7.15 6.62
CA CYS A 90 11.76 -8.06 7.65
C CYS A 90 12.77 -9.13 8.09
N ARG A 91 13.96 -9.23 7.47
CA ARG A 91 15.03 -10.14 7.95
C ARG A 91 15.52 -9.78 9.36
N GLY A 92 15.22 -8.57 9.85
CA GLY A 92 15.41 -8.20 11.26
C GLY A 92 14.32 -8.72 12.21
N ALA A 93 13.15 -9.15 11.70
CA ALA A 93 11.99 -9.56 12.51
C ALA A 93 11.55 -11.03 12.28
N CYS A 94 12.01 -11.69 11.22
CA CYS A 94 11.79 -13.12 10.99
C CYS A 94 13.12 -13.89 11.14
N HIS A 95 13.36 -14.43 12.34
CA HIS A 95 14.35 -15.49 12.52
C HIS A 95 14.02 -16.68 11.60
N PRO A 96 15.02 -17.34 10.98
CA PRO A 96 14.75 -18.46 10.10
C PRO A 96 14.29 -19.64 10.95
N PHE A 97 13.04 -20.07 10.76
CA PHE A 97 12.68 -21.44 11.10
C PHE A 97 13.47 -22.34 10.13
N SER A 98 14.62 -22.80 10.60
CA SER A 98 15.40 -23.84 9.94
C SER A 98 14.54 -25.09 9.82
N ASN A 99 14.05 -25.39 8.62
CA ASN A 99 13.85 -26.78 8.25
C ASN A 99 14.44 -27.08 6.86
N ARG A 100 15.59 -27.71 6.94
CA ARG A 100 16.39 -28.28 5.86
C ARG A 100 15.63 -29.47 5.27
N MET A 101 14.75 -29.26 4.29
CA MET A 101 14.34 -30.23 3.25
C MET A 101 13.08 -29.74 2.51
N SER A 102 13.24 -28.80 1.58
CA SER A 102 12.48 -28.72 0.30
C SER A 102 12.91 -27.46 -0.43
N ASN A 103 13.70 -27.62 -1.50
CA ASN A 103 14.03 -26.53 -2.43
C ASN A 103 12.86 -26.25 -3.38
N THR A 104 11.69 -26.00 -2.82
CA THR A 104 10.53 -25.57 -3.58
C THR A 104 9.78 -24.51 -2.79
N ILE A 105 10.04 -23.25 -3.11
CA ILE A 105 9.10 -22.17 -2.77
C ILE A 105 7.97 -22.30 -3.80
N ILE A 106 6.99 -23.17 -3.51
CA ILE A 106 5.70 -23.08 -4.17
C ILE A 106 4.91 -22.04 -3.36
N CYS A 107 4.95 -20.78 -3.78
CA CYS A 107 3.82 -19.90 -3.53
C CYS A 107 2.71 -20.42 -4.44
N GLN A 108 1.93 -21.37 -3.95
CA GLN A 108 0.80 -21.89 -4.70
C GLN A 108 -0.26 -20.79 -4.62
N ASP A 109 -0.41 -20.08 -5.74
CA ASP A 109 -1.58 -19.28 -6.06
C ASP A 109 -2.81 -20.20 -6.01
N GLU A 110 -3.41 -20.35 -4.83
CA GLU A 110 -4.74 -20.90 -4.65
C GLU A 110 -5.73 -19.78 -4.32
N PHE A 111 -5.62 -18.69 -5.09
CA PHE A 111 -6.66 -17.66 -5.19
C PHE A 111 -7.29 -17.70 -6.59
N SER A 112 -7.82 -18.88 -6.94
CA SER A 112 -8.79 -19.02 -8.02
C SER A 112 -9.66 -20.26 -7.77
N ARG A 113 -10.49 -20.18 -6.72
CA ARG A 113 -11.78 -20.85 -6.64
C ARG A 113 -12.69 -20.21 -5.60
#